data_AF-A0A0F9VI22-F1
#
_entry.id   AF-A0A0F9VI22-F1
#
_cell.length_a   1.000
_cell.length_b   1.000
_cell.length_c   1.000
_cell.angle_alpha   90.00
_cell.angle_beta   90.00
_cell.angle_gamma   90.00
#
_symmetry.space_group_name_H-M   'P 1'
#
loop_
_entity.id
_entity.type
_entity.pdbx_description
1 polymer ?
#
loop_
_entity_poly.entity_id
_entity_poly.type
_entity_poly.pdbx_seq_one_letter_code
_entity_poly.pdbx_strand_id
1 'polypeptide(L)'
;MNTFNKLILTTSLTLAAGTASAATLLALGEDGMLHKIDTEALSVTASMQVDGASDLRGIDVRPANGMLYALGGGTQLYIIDAATGKATAGAKLNSALPGSEHAVVDFNPKADRLRLLAADGTNFRVNVETGEVATDGSVAYAKDSEHGTMMPKVVAGAYTDSFAGTEKTELYTVDLATSMLMLQNPPNDGVQQPVGELAKGLDSAAMDIASDGKGGNTAYVLANGTLHTVDLKTGTPTSLGMIADLPEGIIDIAVWPEM
;
A
#
# COMPACT_ATOMS: atom_id res chain seq x y z
N MET A 1 -31.32 46.05 38.65
CA MET A 1 -31.52 44.66 38.17
C MET A 1 -31.02 44.61 36.75
N ASN A 2 -29.77 44.17 36.56
CA ASN A 2 -29.09 44.17 35.26
C ASN A 2 -29.41 42.88 34.51
N THR A 3 -30.06 43.02 33.36
CA THR A 3 -30.35 41.95 32.40
C THR A 3 -29.09 41.62 31.60
N PHE A 4 -28.53 40.42 31.80
CA PHE A 4 -27.46 39.88 30.97
C PHE A 4 -28.05 39.17 29.75
N ASN A 5 -27.89 39.76 28.56
CA ASN A 5 -28.13 39.07 27.29
C ASN A 5 -26.98 38.09 27.03
N LYS A 6 -27.26 36.78 27.06
CA LYS A 6 -26.35 35.74 26.59
C LYS A 6 -26.38 35.71 25.06
N LEU A 7 -25.32 36.21 24.43
CA LEU A 7 -25.04 36.00 23.01
C LEU A 7 -24.48 34.59 22.85
N ILE A 8 -25.27 33.66 22.31
CA ILE A 8 -24.79 32.33 21.91
C ILE A 8 -24.15 32.49 20.53
N LEU A 9 -22.82 32.43 20.50
CA LEU A 9 -22.05 32.38 19.26
C LEU A 9 -21.94 30.91 18.83
N THR A 10 -22.78 30.48 17.89
CA THR A 10 -22.63 29.18 17.22
C THR A 10 -21.50 29.30 16.19
N THR A 11 -20.32 28.79 16.53
CA THR A 11 -19.21 28.60 15.59
C THR A 11 -19.51 27.36 14.76
N SER A 12 -19.94 27.56 13.51
CA SER A 12 -20.05 26.49 12.52
C SER A 12 -18.65 26.06 12.11
N LEU A 13 -18.20 24.89 12.56
CA LEU A 13 -16.98 24.27 12.07
C LEU A 13 -17.28 23.67 10.69
N THR A 14 -16.95 24.38 9.61
CA THR A 14 -16.94 23.80 8.27
C THR A 14 -15.76 22.84 8.17
N LEU A 15 -16.03 21.54 8.23
CA LEU A 15 -15.05 20.55 7.76
C LEU A 15 -14.84 20.81 6.27
N ALA A 16 -13.65 21.25 5.90
CA ALA A 16 -13.22 21.18 4.51
C ALA A 16 -13.09 19.69 4.18
N ALA A 17 -14.11 19.12 3.53
CA ALA A 17 -13.96 17.85 2.85
C ALA A 17 -12.90 18.08 1.76
N GLY A 18 -11.70 17.53 1.96
CA GLY A 18 -10.73 17.44 0.88
C GLY A 18 -11.39 16.68 -0.26
N THR A 19 -11.44 17.28 -1.45
CA THR A 19 -11.83 16.56 -2.65
C THR A 19 -10.78 15.48 -2.87
N ALA A 20 -11.15 14.22 -2.63
CA ALA A 20 -10.34 13.11 -3.10
C ALA A 20 -10.19 13.28 -4.62
N SER A 21 -8.97 13.41 -5.11
CA SER A 21 -8.72 13.38 -6.55
C SER A 21 -9.07 11.99 -7.04
N ALA A 22 -9.78 11.89 -8.16
CA ALA A 22 -9.91 10.63 -8.87
C ALA A 22 -8.50 10.06 -9.10
N ALA A 23 -8.33 8.78 -8.83
CA ALA A 23 -7.12 8.03 -9.07
C ALA A 23 -7.48 6.79 -9.90
N THR A 24 -6.51 6.29 -10.63
CA THR A 24 -6.57 4.94 -11.16
C THR A 24 -5.77 4.03 -10.24
N LEU A 25 -6.34 2.89 -9.86
CA LEU A 25 -5.60 1.81 -9.21
C LEU A 25 -5.44 0.64 -10.18
N LEU A 26 -4.34 -0.09 -10.07
CA LEU A 26 -4.20 -1.44 -10.61
C LEU A 26 -4.30 -2.41 -9.44
N ALA A 27 -5.21 -3.38 -9.54
CA ALA A 27 -5.35 -4.45 -8.57
C ALA A 27 -4.84 -5.76 -9.16
N LEU A 28 -3.99 -6.47 -8.42
CA LEU A 28 -3.50 -7.80 -8.76
C LEU A 28 -4.36 -8.86 -8.07
N GLY A 29 -4.94 -9.78 -8.85
CA GLY A 29 -5.64 -10.95 -8.36
C GLY A 29 -4.72 -12.15 -8.10
N GLU A 30 -5.13 -13.06 -7.22
CA GLU A 30 -4.49 -14.37 -6.99
C GLU A 30 -4.42 -15.23 -8.26
N ASP A 31 -5.31 -14.97 -9.23
CA ASP A 31 -5.35 -15.62 -10.55
C ASP A 31 -4.31 -15.05 -11.55
N GLY A 32 -3.53 -14.04 -11.14
CA GLY A 32 -2.55 -13.37 -11.99
C GLY A 32 -3.17 -12.39 -12.99
N MET A 33 -4.42 -11.99 -12.81
CA MET A 33 -5.05 -10.91 -13.57
C MET A 33 -4.74 -9.54 -12.96
N LEU A 34 -4.58 -8.53 -13.82
CA LEU A 34 -4.57 -7.13 -13.42
C LEU A 34 -5.91 -6.49 -13.75
N HIS A 35 -6.46 -5.75 -12.79
CA HIS A 35 -7.72 -5.02 -12.92
C HIS A 35 -7.47 -3.52 -12.73
N LYS A 36 -7.87 -2.73 -13.72
CA LYS A 36 -7.82 -1.27 -13.62
C LYS A 36 -9.08 -0.75 -12.94
N ILE A 37 -8.94 -0.06 -11.82
CA ILE A 37 -10.04 0.49 -11.03
C ILE A 37 -10.05 2.01 -11.17
N ASP A 38 -11.22 2.56 -11.45
CA ASP A 38 -11.49 3.99 -11.33
C ASP A 38 -12.06 4.26 -9.92
N THR A 39 -11.35 5.05 -9.12
CA THR A 39 -11.74 5.30 -7.72
C THR A 39 -12.91 6.28 -7.58
N GLU A 40 -13.25 7.05 -8.60
CA GLU A 40 -14.40 7.94 -8.61
C GLU A 40 -15.66 7.18 -9.02
N ALA A 41 -15.56 6.38 -10.09
CA ALA A 41 -16.66 5.53 -10.55
C ALA A 41 -16.89 4.30 -9.66
N LEU A 42 -15.88 3.92 -8.84
CA LEU A 42 -15.86 2.71 -8.03
C LEU A 42 -16.17 1.45 -8.85
N SER A 43 -15.47 1.30 -9.97
CA SER A 43 -15.68 0.20 -10.90
C SER A 43 -14.39 -0.26 -11.58
N VAL A 44 -14.32 -1.53 -11.93
CA VAL A 44 -13.28 -2.05 -12.83
C VAL A 44 -13.54 -1.55 -14.25
N THR A 45 -12.56 -0.85 -14.83
CA THR A 45 -12.63 -0.26 -16.19
C THR A 45 -11.91 -1.10 -17.24
N ALA A 46 -10.97 -1.93 -16.83
CA ALA A 46 -10.27 -2.89 -17.70
C ALA A 46 -9.75 -4.07 -16.89
N SER A 47 -9.57 -5.21 -17.54
CA SER A 47 -8.90 -6.37 -16.94
C SER A 47 -8.02 -7.04 -17.99
N MET A 48 -6.86 -7.55 -17.57
CA MET A 48 -5.89 -8.17 -18.46
C MET A 48 -5.16 -9.30 -17.74
N GLN A 49 -4.91 -10.38 -18.48
CA GLN A 49 -4.05 -11.45 -18.02
C GLN A 49 -2.59 -10.96 -18.02
N VAL A 50 -1.87 -11.19 -16.93
CA VAL A 50 -0.41 -11.06 -17.00
C VAL A 50 0.17 -12.24 -17.77
N ASP A 51 0.84 -11.95 -18.89
CA ASP A 51 1.48 -12.95 -19.75
C ASP A 51 3.01 -12.88 -19.61
N GLY A 52 3.67 -14.04 -19.53
CA GLY A 52 5.13 -14.13 -19.36
C GLY A 52 5.65 -14.10 -17.91
N ALA A 53 4.76 -14.05 -16.92
CA ALA A 53 5.06 -14.20 -15.50
C ALA A 53 4.04 -15.13 -14.82
N SER A 54 4.45 -15.77 -13.72
CA SER A 54 3.59 -16.62 -12.89
C SER A 54 3.96 -16.43 -11.42
N ASP A 55 3.10 -16.94 -10.53
CA ASP A 55 3.29 -16.89 -9.08
C ASP A 55 3.59 -15.46 -8.58
N LEU A 56 2.82 -14.48 -9.08
CA LEU A 56 2.98 -13.08 -8.71
C LEU A 56 2.60 -12.89 -7.24
N ARG A 57 3.48 -12.24 -6.47
CA ARG A 57 3.31 -12.03 -5.03
C ARG A 57 2.91 -10.61 -4.65
N GLY A 58 3.04 -9.67 -5.57
CA GLY A 58 2.72 -8.25 -5.39
C GLY A 58 3.26 -7.38 -6.52
N ILE A 59 2.81 -6.14 -6.59
CA ILE A 59 3.09 -5.16 -7.64
C ILE A 59 3.28 -3.76 -7.05
N ASP A 60 4.11 -2.94 -7.69
CA ASP A 60 4.11 -1.50 -7.42
C ASP A 60 4.69 -0.69 -8.59
N VAL A 61 4.29 0.57 -8.71
CA VAL A 61 4.82 1.51 -9.69
C VAL A 61 6.07 2.19 -9.15
N ARG A 62 7.22 2.01 -9.82
CA ARG A 62 8.46 2.69 -9.43
C ARG A 62 8.37 4.20 -9.72
N PRO A 63 8.40 5.09 -8.72
CA PRO A 63 8.19 6.52 -8.96
C PRO A 63 9.25 7.17 -9.84
N ALA A 64 10.48 6.61 -9.87
CA ALA A 64 11.57 7.11 -10.69
C ALA A 64 11.39 6.93 -12.21
N ASN A 65 10.52 6.00 -12.65
CA ASN A 65 10.33 5.74 -14.08
C ASN A 65 8.88 5.45 -14.51
N GLY A 66 7.94 5.38 -13.56
CA GLY A 66 6.51 5.18 -13.82
C GLY A 66 6.15 3.78 -14.33
N MET A 67 7.06 2.80 -14.28
CA MET A 67 6.79 1.44 -14.73
C MET A 67 6.24 0.57 -13.60
N LEU A 68 5.31 -0.33 -13.92
CA LEU A 68 4.79 -1.34 -12.99
C LEU A 68 5.79 -2.47 -12.83
N TYR A 69 6.27 -2.69 -11.61
CA TYR A 69 7.10 -3.83 -11.25
C TYR A 69 6.26 -4.88 -10.55
N ALA A 70 6.68 -6.14 -10.67
CA ALA A 70 6.09 -7.26 -9.94
C ALA A 70 7.18 -8.22 -9.44
N LEU A 71 6.89 -8.93 -8.36
CA LEU A 71 7.68 -10.06 -7.90
C LEU A 71 6.99 -11.37 -8.30
N GLY A 72 7.66 -12.20 -9.10
CA GLY A 72 7.25 -13.57 -9.41
C GLY A 72 8.05 -14.61 -8.62
N GLY A 73 7.34 -15.52 -7.97
CA GLY A 73 7.90 -16.46 -6.99
C GLY A 73 8.72 -15.72 -5.93
N GLY A 74 9.82 -16.29 -5.48
CA GLY A 74 10.69 -15.62 -4.49
C GLY A 74 11.82 -14.76 -5.07
N THR A 75 12.03 -14.72 -6.39
CA THR A 75 13.30 -14.18 -6.94
C THR A 75 13.22 -13.37 -8.23
N GLN A 76 12.20 -13.54 -9.08
CA GLN A 76 12.24 -12.91 -10.39
C GLN A 76 11.45 -11.60 -10.35
N LEU A 77 12.10 -10.48 -10.66
CA LEU A 77 11.40 -9.23 -10.88
C LEU A 77 10.89 -9.17 -12.32
N TYR A 78 9.73 -8.59 -12.52
CA TYR A 78 9.15 -8.31 -13.82
C TYR A 78 8.79 -6.85 -13.93
N ILE A 79 8.81 -6.34 -15.16
CA ILE A 79 8.14 -5.09 -15.53
C ILE A 79 6.92 -5.48 -16.35
N ILE A 80 5.75 -5.02 -15.95
CA ILE A 80 4.49 -5.33 -16.63
C ILE A 80 4.01 -4.09 -17.39
N ASP A 81 3.68 -4.29 -18.66
CA ASP A 81 2.94 -3.29 -19.44
C ASP A 81 1.47 -3.32 -19.00
N ALA A 82 1.04 -2.30 -18.25
CA ALA A 82 -0.32 -2.24 -17.68
C ALA A 82 -1.43 -1.99 -18.72
N ALA A 83 -1.11 -1.79 -20.01
CA ALA A 83 -2.11 -1.68 -21.07
C ALA A 83 -2.36 -3.05 -21.73
N THR A 84 -1.34 -3.90 -21.79
CA THR A 84 -1.37 -5.18 -22.53
C THR A 84 -1.26 -6.41 -21.64
N GLY A 85 -0.84 -6.27 -20.39
CA GLY A 85 -0.54 -7.36 -19.46
C GLY A 85 0.79 -8.07 -19.73
N LYS A 86 1.57 -7.64 -20.72
CA LYS A 86 2.83 -8.31 -21.07
C LYS A 86 3.90 -8.06 -20.00
N ALA A 87 4.38 -9.13 -19.36
CA ALA A 87 5.50 -9.09 -18.43
C ALA A 87 6.84 -9.29 -19.15
N THR A 88 7.84 -8.49 -18.77
CA THR A 88 9.23 -8.60 -19.21
C THR A 88 10.11 -8.88 -18.00
N ALA A 89 10.90 -9.94 -18.05
CA ALA A 89 11.81 -10.29 -16.96
C ALA A 89 12.86 -9.18 -16.75
N GLY A 90 12.95 -8.68 -15.52
CA GLY A 90 13.99 -7.78 -15.04
C GLY A 90 15.11 -8.53 -14.32
N ALA A 91 15.72 -7.87 -13.33
CA ALA A 91 16.75 -8.49 -12.50
C ALA A 91 16.21 -9.64 -11.65
N LYS A 92 17.08 -10.59 -11.32
CA LYS A 92 16.80 -11.68 -10.40
C LYS A 92 17.42 -11.39 -9.04
N LEU A 93 16.64 -11.54 -7.98
CA LEU A 93 17.13 -11.37 -6.61
C LEU A 93 18.26 -12.35 -6.30
N ASN A 94 19.33 -11.85 -5.69
CA ASN A 94 20.46 -12.68 -5.22
C ASN A 94 20.13 -13.46 -3.93
N SER A 95 19.00 -13.15 -3.29
CA SER A 95 18.42 -13.88 -2.17
C SER A 95 16.91 -14.02 -2.40
N ALA A 96 16.37 -15.21 -2.17
CA ALA A 96 14.94 -15.44 -2.37
C ALA A 96 14.13 -14.88 -1.20
N LEU A 97 13.04 -14.15 -1.50
CA LEU A 97 12.01 -13.84 -0.52
C LEU A 97 11.37 -15.16 -0.08
N PRO A 98 11.40 -15.53 1.21
CA PRO A 98 10.85 -16.80 1.68
C PRO A 98 9.33 -16.85 1.52
N GLY A 99 8.79 -18.06 1.63
CA GLY A 99 7.37 -18.33 1.42
C GLY A 99 6.94 -18.27 -0.04
N SER A 100 5.65 -18.51 -0.25
CA SER A 100 4.98 -18.43 -1.56
C SER A 100 3.69 -17.60 -1.50
N GLU A 101 3.34 -17.11 -0.32
CA GLU A 101 2.19 -16.25 -0.06
C GLU A 101 2.42 -14.86 -0.68
N HIS A 102 1.36 -14.08 -0.81
CA HIS A 102 1.48 -12.65 -1.16
C HIS A 102 2.47 -11.94 -0.23
N ALA A 103 3.13 -10.92 -0.76
CA ALA A 103 4.14 -10.13 -0.09
C ALA A 103 3.81 -8.66 -0.25
N VAL A 104 4.25 -7.84 0.70
CA VAL A 104 4.31 -6.40 0.45
C VAL A 104 5.38 -6.16 -0.61
N VAL A 105 5.03 -5.45 -1.67
CA VAL A 105 5.92 -5.04 -2.76
C VAL A 105 5.71 -3.55 -2.94
N ASP A 106 6.66 -2.71 -2.52
CA ASP A 106 6.45 -1.26 -2.56
C ASP A 106 7.76 -0.47 -2.67
N PHE A 107 7.82 0.56 -3.49
CA PHE A 107 9.01 1.38 -3.69
C PHE A 107 9.11 2.48 -2.65
N ASN A 108 10.26 2.58 -2.01
CA ASN A 108 10.64 3.81 -1.34
C ASN A 108 11.11 4.82 -2.41
N PRO A 109 10.35 5.89 -2.73
CA PRO A 109 10.72 6.85 -3.76
C PRO A 109 11.99 7.65 -3.43
N LYS A 110 12.29 7.88 -2.15
CA LYS A 110 13.50 8.59 -1.71
C LYS A 110 14.76 7.75 -1.88
N ALA A 111 14.69 6.48 -1.48
CA ALA A 111 15.83 5.57 -1.58
C ALA A 111 15.96 4.95 -2.97
N ASP A 112 14.87 4.99 -3.76
CA ASP A 112 14.71 4.28 -5.02
C ASP A 112 15.05 2.79 -4.87
N ARG A 113 14.42 2.18 -3.87
CA ARG A 113 14.58 0.75 -3.53
C ARG A 113 13.22 0.13 -3.30
N LEU A 114 13.07 -1.09 -3.79
CA LEU A 114 11.88 -1.90 -3.56
C LEU A 114 11.96 -2.55 -2.18
N ARG A 115 10.94 -2.33 -1.35
CA ARG A 115 10.72 -3.01 -0.08
C ARG A 115 9.94 -4.29 -0.36
N LEU A 116 10.42 -5.40 0.20
CA LEU A 116 9.68 -6.66 0.21
C LEU A 116 9.47 -7.10 1.66
N LEU A 117 8.23 -7.34 2.06
CA LEU A 117 7.90 -7.94 3.36
C LEU A 117 7.22 -9.29 3.14
N ALA A 118 7.69 -10.33 3.84
CA ALA A 118 7.06 -11.66 3.83
C ALA A 118 6.36 -11.95 5.17
N ALA A 119 5.44 -12.91 5.14
CA ALA A 119 4.62 -13.31 6.29
C ALA A 119 5.44 -13.80 7.52
N ASP A 120 6.67 -14.27 7.32
CA ASP A 120 7.57 -14.69 8.41
C ASP A 120 8.31 -13.50 9.08
N GLY A 121 8.02 -12.28 8.66
CA GLY A 121 8.67 -11.06 9.13
C GLY A 121 9.97 -10.74 8.39
N THR A 122 10.31 -11.46 7.32
CA THR A 122 11.42 -11.10 6.45
C THR A 122 11.20 -9.71 5.86
N ASN A 123 12.23 -8.88 5.94
CA ASN A 123 12.20 -7.48 5.54
C ASN A 123 13.39 -7.20 4.61
N PHE A 124 13.15 -7.08 3.30
CA PHE A 124 14.20 -6.87 2.31
C PHE A 124 14.14 -5.46 1.71
N ARG A 125 15.32 -4.91 1.42
CA ARG A 125 15.49 -3.79 0.49
C ARG A 125 16.20 -4.28 -0.76
N VAL A 126 15.62 -3.99 -1.91
CA VAL A 126 16.06 -4.52 -3.19
C VAL A 126 16.45 -3.39 -4.13
N ASN A 127 17.61 -3.52 -4.77
CA ASN A 127 17.94 -2.77 -5.97
C ASN A 127 17.38 -3.51 -7.19
N VAL A 128 16.35 -2.96 -7.83
CA VAL A 128 15.64 -3.61 -8.95
C VAL A 128 16.44 -3.66 -10.25
N GLU A 129 17.52 -2.87 -10.36
CA GLU A 129 18.39 -2.87 -11.54
C GLU A 129 19.44 -3.97 -11.47
N THR A 130 19.91 -4.31 -10.27
CA THR A 130 20.97 -5.32 -10.07
C THR A 130 20.46 -6.63 -9.47
N GLY A 131 19.29 -6.63 -8.84
CA GLY A 131 18.78 -7.77 -8.07
C GLY A 131 19.48 -7.95 -6.72
N GLU A 132 20.26 -6.97 -6.27
CA GLU A 132 20.91 -7.01 -4.96
C GLU A 132 19.88 -6.86 -3.84
N VAL A 133 19.88 -7.81 -2.91
CA VAL A 133 19.04 -7.82 -1.71
C VAL A 133 19.87 -7.46 -0.48
N ALA A 134 19.42 -6.47 0.27
CA ALA A 134 19.83 -6.23 1.65
C ALA A 134 18.73 -6.76 2.59
N THR A 135 19.11 -7.63 3.53
CA THR A 135 18.22 -8.09 4.61
C THR A 135 18.30 -7.12 5.78
N ASP A 136 17.16 -6.52 6.10
CA ASP A 136 16.99 -5.57 7.19
C ASP A 136 16.51 -6.29 8.48
N GLY A 137 16.25 -5.52 9.54
CA GLY A 137 15.66 -6.05 10.78
C GLY A 137 14.28 -6.67 10.52
N SER A 138 14.05 -7.84 11.12
CA SER A 138 12.79 -8.57 11.00
C SER A 138 11.61 -7.75 11.54
N VAL A 139 10.46 -7.88 10.89
CA VAL A 139 9.23 -7.18 11.28
C VAL A 139 8.82 -7.62 12.69
N ALA A 140 8.67 -6.66 13.59
CA ALA A 140 8.26 -6.87 14.97
C ALA A 140 7.56 -5.63 15.52
N TYR A 141 6.63 -5.78 16.44
CA TYR A 141 6.09 -4.61 17.15
C TYR A 141 7.16 -3.96 18.02
N ALA A 142 7.02 -2.65 18.25
CA ALA A 142 7.81 -1.95 19.25
C ALA A 142 7.72 -2.67 20.61
N LYS A 143 8.87 -2.85 21.28
CA LYS A 143 8.99 -3.68 22.50
C LYS A 143 8.15 -3.17 23.67
N ASP A 144 7.89 -1.87 23.69
CA ASP A 144 7.08 -1.16 24.67
C ASP A 144 5.61 -1.03 24.26
N SER A 145 5.22 -1.51 23.08
CA SER A 145 3.81 -1.57 22.68
C SER A 145 3.06 -2.69 23.41
N GLU A 146 1.75 -2.54 23.53
CA GLU A 146 0.86 -3.58 24.07
C GLU A 146 0.91 -4.89 23.27
N HIS A 147 1.37 -4.83 22.01
CA HIS A 147 1.54 -5.96 21.11
C HIS A 147 2.98 -6.50 21.08
N GLY A 148 3.91 -5.99 21.91
CA GLY A 148 5.35 -6.29 21.83
C GLY A 148 5.76 -7.77 21.96
N THR A 149 4.84 -8.66 22.32
CA THR A 149 5.05 -10.12 22.40
C THR A 149 4.35 -10.92 21.30
N MET A 150 3.52 -10.25 20.48
CA MET A 150 2.84 -10.84 19.33
C MET A 150 3.76 -10.81 18.10
N MET A 151 3.49 -11.68 17.14
CA MET A 151 4.10 -11.61 15.81
C MET A 151 3.19 -10.79 14.89
N PRO A 152 3.69 -9.73 14.23
CA PRO A 152 2.95 -9.04 13.21
C PRO A 152 2.55 -9.98 12.06
N LYS A 153 1.36 -9.75 11.50
CA LYS A 153 0.85 -10.35 10.27
C LYS A 153 0.62 -9.22 9.26
N VAL A 154 1.72 -8.63 8.80
CA VAL A 154 1.71 -7.57 7.78
C VAL A 154 1.34 -8.16 6.43
N VAL A 155 0.32 -7.60 5.78
CA VAL A 155 -0.18 -8.08 4.47
C VAL A 155 -0.14 -7.05 3.35
N ALA A 156 -0.10 -5.77 3.69
CA ALA A 156 0.03 -4.68 2.73
C ALA A 156 0.90 -3.57 3.33
N GLY A 157 1.46 -2.73 2.49
CA GLY A 157 2.19 -1.55 2.95
C GLY A 157 2.62 -0.66 1.80
N ALA A 158 2.75 0.62 2.09
CA ALA A 158 3.04 1.63 1.10
C ALA A 158 3.81 2.82 1.66
N TYR A 159 4.69 3.40 0.86
CA TYR A 159 5.44 4.60 1.20
C TYR A 159 4.67 5.88 0.85
N THR A 160 4.72 6.88 1.74
CA THR A 160 4.25 8.24 1.44
C THR A 160 5.13 8.95 0.42
N ASP A 161 4.61 10.05 -0.11
CA ASP A 161 5.33 10.95 -1.00
C ASP A 161 5.87 10.21 -2.24
N SER A 162 5.07 9.27 -2.78
CA SER A 162 5.37 8.41 -3.94
C SER A 162 5.48 9.20 -5.25
N PHE A 163 6.56 9.98 -5.38
CA PHE A 163 6.93 10.72 -6.58
C PHE A 163 8.46 10.85 -6.69
N ALA A 164 8.96 10.96 -7.92
CA ALA A 164 10.38 11.10 -8.19
C ALA A 164 10.97 12.37 -7.53
N GLY A 165 12.07 12.21 -6.80
CA GLY A 165 12.80 13.33 -6.19
C GLY A 165 12.23 13.80 -4.85
N THR A 166 11.36 13.03 -4.19
CA THR A 166 10.97 13.34 -2.81
C THR A 166 12.16 13.24 -1.85
N GLU A 167 12.18 14.15 -0.86
CA GLU A 167 13.21 14.22 0.18
C GLU A 167 12.81 13.50 1.48
N LYS A 168 11.59 12.98 1.56
CA LYS A 168 11.06 12.27 2.74
C LYS A 168 10.09 11.19 2.33
N THR A 169 10.03 10.14 3.14
CA THR A 169 9.10 9.02 3.01
C THR A 169 8.82 8.43 4.38
N GLU A 170 7.61 7.92 4.58
CA GLU A 170 7.19 7.13 5.73
C GLU A 170 6.58 5.82 5.22
N LEU A 171 6.88 4.68 5.86
CA LEU A 171 6.30 3.38 5.50
C LEU A 171 5.10 3.09 6.40
N TYR A 172 3.92 2.99 5.81
CA TYR A 172 2.74 2.48 6.50
C TYR A 172 2.47 1.03 6.10
N THR A 173 1.98 0.23 7.04
CA THR A 173 1.62 -1.17 6.78
C THR A 173 0.26 -1.50 7.38
N VAL A 174 -0.41 -2.52 6.81
CA VAL A 174 -1.65 -3.08 7.33
C VAL A 174 -1.34 -4.40 8.00
N ASP A 175 -1.68 -4.48 9.28
CA ASP A 175 -1.43 -5.65 10.11
C ASP A 175 -2.74 -6.37 10.45
N LEU A 176 -2.86 -7.64 10.03
CA LEU A 176 -4.07 -8.42 10.29
C LEU A 176 -4.15 -8.95 11.73
N ALA A 177 -3.01 -9.07 12.44
CA ALA A 177 -3.00 -9.56 13.81
C ALA A 177 -3.66 -8.57 14.78
N THR A 178 -3.55 -7.26 14.51
CA THR A 178 -4.24 -6.20 15.26
C THR A 178 -5.38 -5.56 14.49
N SER A 179 -5.50 -5.81 13.18
CA SER A 179 -6.41 -5.11 12.26
C SER A 179 -6.18 -3.58 12.21
N MET A 180 -4.92 -3.17 12.36
CA MET A 180 -4.53 -1.77 12.44
C MET A 180 -3.71 -1.32 11.24
N LEU A 181 -3.78 -0.01 10.97
CA LEU A 181 -2.72 0.71 10.28
C LEU A 181 -1.55 0.86 11.25
N MET A 182 -0.36 0.55 10.76
CA MET A 182 0.90 0.64 11.49
C MET A 182 1.86 1.56 10.74
N LEU A 183 2.70 2.28 11.48
CA LEU A 183 3.87 2.98 10.95
C LEU A 183 5.10 2.10 11.20
N GLN A 184 5.79 1.68 10.15
CA GLN A 184 7.06 0.97 10.29
C GLN A 184 8.21 1.97 10.40
N ASN A 185 8.66 2.24 11.62
CA ASN A 185 9.66 3.28 11.90
C ASN A 185 10.66 2.87 12.99
N PRO A 186 11.97 2.78 12.68
CA PRO A 186 12.57 2.91 11.34
C PRO A 186 12.19 1.76 10.39
N PRO A 187 12.00 2.00 9.07
CA PRO A 187 11.68 0.94 8.12
C PRO A 187 12.70 -0.20 8.07
N ASN A 188 14.00 0.12 8.21
CA ASN A 188 15.07 -0.88 8.14
C ASN A 188 15.24 -1.68 9.44
N ASP A 189 14.61 -1.26 10.53
CA ASP A 189 14.62 -2.00 11.79
C ASP A 189 13.41 -2.95 11.87
N GLY A 190 12.42 -2.81 10.97
CA GLY A 190 11.20 -3.62 10.95
C GLY A 190 10.19 -3.28 12.05
N VAL A 191 10.40 -2.18 12.79
CA VAL A 191 9.62 -1.86 13.99
C VAL A 191 8.25 -1.29 13.64
N GLN A 192 7.19 -2.01 14.01
CA GLN A 192 5.80 -1.61 13.81
C GLN A 192 5.26 -0.82 15.00
N GLN A 193 4.71 0.38 14.72
CA GLN A 193 4.12 1.28 15.70
C GLN A 193 2.62 1.48 15.37
N PRO A 194 1.68 1.22 16.31
CA PRO A 194 0.26 1.40 16.05
C PRO A 194 -0.12 2.83 15.67
N VAL A 195 -0.95 2.99 14.64
CA VAL A 195 -1.53 4.30 14.25
C VAL A 195 -3.02 4.34 14.57
N GLY A 196 -3.78 3.32 14.13
CA GLY A 196 -5.21 3.21 14.42
C GLY A 196 -5.85 1.95 13.85
N GLU A 197 -6.98 1.55 14.42
CA GLU A 197 -7.76 0.38 13.98
C GLU A 197 -8.48 0.68 12.65
N LEU A 198 -8.25 -0.16 11.64
CA LEU A 198 -8.92 -0.06 10.33
C LEU A 198 -10.29 -0.71 10.37
N ALA A 199 -10.39 -1.91 10.91
CA ALA A 199 -11.65 -2.62 11.03
C ALA A 199 -11.55 -3.68 12.12
N LYS A 200 -12.69 -4.11 12.64
CA LYS A 200 -12.72 -5.28 13.52
C LYS A 200 -12.66 -6.55 12.69
N GLY A 201 -11.65 -7.39 12.94
CA GLY A 201 -11.52 -8.69 12.28
C GLY A 201 -11.22 -8.55 10.79
N LEU A 202 -10.20 -7.76 10.46
CA LEU A 202 -9.73 -7.63 9.08
C LEU A 202 -9.10 -8.96 8.64
N ASP A 203 -9.60 -9.56 7.56
CA ASP A 203 -9.15 -10.87 7.07
C ASP A 203 -8.15 -10.76 5.91
N SER A 204 -8.28 -9.72 5.08
CA SER A 204 -7.38 -9.37 3.99
C SER A 204 -7.43 -7.86 3.72
N ALA A 205 -6.35 -7.33 3.15
CA ALA A 205 -6.28 -5.96 2.69
C ALA A 205 -5.18 -5.80 1.64
N ALA A 206 -5.39 -4.87 0.72
CA ALA A 206 -4.36 -4.31 -0.15
C ALA A 206 -4.29 -2.80 0.08
N MET A 207 -3.12 -2.19 -0.08
CA MET A 207 -2.90 -0.78 0.24
C MET A 207 -1.91 -0.14 -0.71
N ASP A 208 -2.20 1.09 -1.14
CA ASP A 208 -1.20 1.99 -1.71
C ASP A 208 -1.49 3.47 -1.36
N ILE A 209 -0.48 4.34 -1.48
CA ILE A 209 -0.56 5.76 -1.15
C ILE A 209 -0.24 6.61 -2.38
N ALA A 210 -1.27 7.31 -2.87
CA ALA A 210 -1.09 8.34 -3.90
C ALA A 210 -0.49 9.61 -3.29
N SER A 211 0.43 10.26 -4.02
CA SER A 211 0.98 11.57 -3.67
C SER A 211 0.56 12.63 -4.69
N ASP A 212 0.26 13.84 -4.23
CA ASP A 212 0.02 15.00 -5.11
C ASP A 212 1.31 15.76 -5.49
N GLY A 213 2.47 15.31 -5.01
CA GLY A 213 3.78 15.95 -5.20
C GLY A 213 3.96 17.29 -4.48
N LYS A 214 2.97 17.73 -3.69
CA LYS A 214 2.89 19.01 -2.97
C LYS A 214 2.76 18.81 -1.46
N GLY A 215 2.88 17.56 -1.00
CA GLY A 215 2.83 17.16 0.41
C GLY A 215 1.49 16.56 0.83
N GLY A 216 0.52 16.46 -0.07
CA GLY A 216 -0.71 15.70 0.11
C GLY A 216 -0.51 14.23 -0.21
N ASN A 217 -1.05 13.36 0.64
CA ASN A 217 -1.04 11.92 0.47
C ASN A 217 -2.47 11.38 0.63
N THR A 218 -2.89 10.48 -0.25
CA THR A 218 -4.17 9.76 -0.16
C THR A 218 -3.88 8.27 -0.04
N ALA A 219 -4.07 7.72 1.15
CA ALA A 219 -3.90 6.29 1.40
C ALA A 219 -5.18 5.55 1.02
N TYR A 220 -5.08 4.63 0.06
CA TYR A 220 -6.15 3.74 -0.35
C TYR A 220 -5.98 2.39 0.33
N VAL A 221 -7.05 1.86 0.92
CA VAL A 221 -7.09 0.50 1.47
C VAL A 221 -8.30 -0.22 0.89
N LEU A 222 -8.04 -1.30 0.15
CA LEU A 222 -9.06 -2.20 -0.36
C LEU A 222 -9.20 -3.38 0.61
N ALA A 223 -10.40 -3.56 1.16
CA ALA A 223 -10.71 -4.65 2.08
C ALA A 223 -12.09 -5.21 1.75
N ASN A 224 -12.20 -6.53 1.55
CA ASN A 224 -13.46 -7.21 1.23
C ASN A 224 -14.24 -6.55 0.08
N GLY A 225 -13.54 -6.18 -1.01
CA GLY A 225 -14.10 -5.51 -2.18
C GLY A 225 -14.52 -4.05 -1.97
N THR A 226 -14.38 -3.52 -0.75
CA THR A 226 -14.69 -2.12 -0.42
C THR A 226 -13.42 -1.30 -0.38
N LEU A 227 -13.41 -0.19 -1.13
CA LEU A 227 -12.32 0.77 -1.13
C LEU A 227 -12.54 1.82 -0.04
N HIS A 228 -11.47 2.16 0.67
CA HIS A 228 -11.44 3.18 1.71
C HIS A 228 -10.31 4.16 1.43
N THR A 229 -10.48 5.42 1.82
CA THR A 229 -9.33 6.27 2.15
C THR A 229 -9.01 6.13 3.63
N VAL A 230 -7.74 6.29 4.01
CA VAL A 230 -7.32 6.22 5.42
C VAL A 230 -6.56 7.49 5.81
N ASP A 231 -6.94 8.09 6.93
CA ASP A 231 -6.16 9.17 7.53
C ASP A 231 -4.87 8.59 8.15
N LEU A 232 -3.72 8.89 7.54
CA LEU A 232 -2.42 8.33 7.95
C LEU A 232 -1.97 8.74 9.36
N LYS A 233 -2.58 9.77 9.97
CA LYS A 233 -2.21 10.23 11.33
C LYS A 233 -2.99 9.49 12.41
N THR A 234 -4.22 9.10 12.09
CA THR A 234 -5.17 8.53 13.06
C THR A 234 -5.52 7.07 12.76
N GLY A 235 -5.16 6.58 11.58
CA GLY A 235 -5.57 5.26 11.07
C GLY A 235 -7.06 5.16 10.77
N THR A 236 -7.82 6.27 10.79
CA THR A 236 -9.27 6.25 10.61
C THR A 236 -9.63 6.02 9.14
N PRO A 237 -10.34 4.95 8.79
CA PRO A 237 -10.79 4.74 7.42
C PRO A 237 -12.09 5.51 7.14
N THR A 238 -12.22 5.98 5.91
CA THR A 238 -13.45 6.52 5.32
C THR A 238 -13.82 5.63 4.15
N SER A 239 -14.97 4.95 4.23
CA SER A 239 -15.47 4.11 3.15
C SER A 239 -15.84 4.94 1.93
N LEU A 240 -15.32 4.57 0.77
CA LEU A 240 -15.74 5.10 -0.53
C LEU A 240 -16.87 4.26 -1.12
N GLY A 241 -16.77 2.93 -1.01
CA GLY A 241 -17.80 1.98 -1.43
C GLY A 241 -17.21 0.69 -2.01
N MET A 242 -18.09 -0.26 -2.35
CA MET A 242 -17.71 -1.47 -3.05
C MET A 242 -17.31 -1.14 -4.50
N ILE A 243 -16.23 -1.78 -4.98
CA ILE A 243 -15.84 -1.68 -6.39
C ILE A 243 -16.68 -2.63 -7.22
N ALA A 244 -17.47 -2.09 -8.14
CA ALA A 244 -18.25 -2.87 -9.09
C ALA A 244 -17.33 -3.69 -10.01
N ASP A 245 -17.75 -4.93 -10.29
CA ASP A 245 -17.09 -5.88 -11.18
C ASP A 245 -15.66 -6.30 -10.76
N LEU A 246 -15.25 -6.01 -9.52
CA LEU A 246 -13.99 -6.49 -8.97
C LEU A 246 -14.15 -7.96 -8.52
N PRO A 247 -13.32 -8.89 -9.00
CA PRO A 247 -13.33 -10.25 -8.51
C PRO A 247 -12.84 -10.34 -7.05
N GLU A 248 -13.17 -11.45 -6.40
CA GLU A 248 -12.55 -11.79 -5.12
C GLU A 248 -11.06 -12.14 -5.30
N GLY A 249 -10.33 -12.22 -4.18
CA GLY A 249 -8.92 -12.64 -4.22
C GLY A 249 -7.96 -11.59 -4.77
N ILE A 250 -8.21 -10.30 -4.49
CA ILE A 250 -7.20 -9.26 -4.74
C ILE A 250 -6.12 -9.35 -3.66
N ILE A 251 -4.86 -9.43 -4.07
CA ILE A 251 -3.70 -9.54 -3.17
C ILE A 251 -2.90 -8.25 -3.04
N ASP A 252 -2.99 -7.37 -4.03
CA ASP A 252 -2.22 -6.13 -4.01
C ASP A 252 -2.88 -5.04 -4.87
N ILE A 253 -2.59 -3.77 -4.57
CA ILE A 253 -3.01 -2.63 -5.37
C ILE A 253 -1.84 -1.66 -5.56
N ALA A 254 -1.79 -0.99 -6.70
CA ALA A 254 -0.84 0.08 -6.98
C ALA A 254 -1.55 1.28 -7.64
N VAL A 255 -1.20 2.49 -7.23
CA VAL A 255 -1.67 3.75 -7.80
C VAL A 255 -1.00 3.91 -9.15
N TRP A 256 -1.83 3.96 -10.18
CA TRP A 256 -1.36 4.16 -11.54
C TRP A 256 -1.21 5.66 -11.82
N PRO A 257 -0.02 6.13 -12.22
CA PRO A 257 0.19 7.53 -12.55
C PRO A 257 -0.67 7.92 -13.77
N GLU A 258 -1.38 9.05 -13.65
CA GLU A 258 -2.06 9.66 -14.80
C GLU A 258 -0.99 10.15 -15.80
N MET A 259 -1.23 9.87 -17.09
CA MET A 259 -0.37 10.34 -18.20
C MET A 259 -0.63 11.79 -18.56
#